data_AF-A0A2J8KS99-F1
#
_entry.id   AF-A0A2J8KS99-F1
#
_cell.length_a   1.000
_cell.length_b   1.000
_cell.length_c   1.000
_cell.angle_alpha   90.00
_cell.angle_beta   90.00
_cell.angle_gamma   90.00
#
_symmetry.space_group_name_H-M   'P 1'
#
loop_
_entity.id
_entity.type
_entity.pdbx_description
1 polymer ?
#
loop_
_entity_poly.entity_id
_entity_poly.type
_entity_poly.pdbx_seq_one_letter_code
_entity_poly.pdbx_strand_id
1 'polypeptide(L)'
;MNQMLCYEATKQFLEEINKWTVQYNVSPLSWNVAVKFLMARKFDVLRAIELFHSYRETRRKEGIVKLKPHEEPLRSEILSGKFTILNVRDPTGASIALFTARLHHPHKSVQHVVLQALFYLLDRAVDSFETQRNGLVFIYDMCGSNYANFELDLGKKVLNLLKLPFSSTDWRIPSTPLWRIYSI
;
A
#
# COMPACT_ATOMS: atom_id res chain seq x y z
N MET A 1 -3.09 -17.15 -18.13
CA MET A 1 -2.05 -16.16 -18.48
C MET A 1 -0.82 -16.95 -18.90
N ASN A 2 -0.23 -16.68 -20.06
CA ASN A 2 0.86 -17.51 -20.60
C ASN A 2 2.15 -17.26 -19.79
N GLN A 3 2.72 -18.31 -19.20
CA GLN A 3 3.90 -18.22 -18.31
C GLN A 3 5.11 -17.59 -19.00
N MET A 4 5.24 -17.80 -20.31
CA MET A 4 6.29 -17.21 -21.15
C MET A 4 6.13 -15.69 -21.32
N LEU A 5 4.89 -15.18 -21.42
CA LEU A 5 4.62 -13.74 -21.50
C LEU A 5 4.94 -13.02 -20.18
N CYS A 6 4.62 -13.64 -19.04
CA CYS A 6 4.92 -13.08 -17.72
C CYS A 6 6.44 -13.01 -17.46
N TYR A 7 7.19 -14.02 -17.90
CA TYR A 7 8.65 -14.04 -17.79
C TYR A 7 9.30 -12.91 -18.60
N GLU A 8 8.89 -12.77 -19.87
CA GLU A 8 9.43 -11.74 -20.75
C GLU A 8 9.11 -10.32 -20.26
N ALA A 9 7.87 -10.08 -19.82
CA ALA A 9 7.48 -8.80 -19.23
C ALA A 9 8.29 -8.46 -17.96
N THR A 10 8.59 -9.47 -17.13
CA THR A 10 9.40 -9.27 -15.92
C THR A 10 10.85 -8.94 -16.25
N LYS A 11 11.42 -9.60 -17.25
CA LYS A 11 12.76 -9.32 -17.74
C LYS A 11 12.86 -7.89 -18.31
N GLN A 12 11.93 -7.50 -19.18
CA GLN A 12 11.89 -6.15 -19.77
C GLN A 12 11.77 -5.05 -18.70
N PHE A 13 10.88 -5.25 -17.71
CA PHE A 13 10.75 -4.33 -16.58
C PHE A 13 12.06 -4.19 -15.80
N LEU A 14 12.72 -5.31 -15.47
CA LEU A 14 13.98 -5.30 -14.72
C LEU A 14 15.10 -4.64 -15.50
N GLU A 15 15.18 -4.85 -16.82
CA GLU A 15 16.21 -4.22 -17.67
C GLU A 15 16.07 -2.69 -17.64
N GLU A 16 14.87 -2.15 -17.84
CA GLU A 16 14.63 -0.71 -17.83
C GLU A 16 14.88 -0.09 -16.45
N ILE A 17 14.35 -0.72 -15.39
CA ILE A 17 14.53 -0.21 -14.03
C ILE A 17 15.98 -0.34 -13.58
N ASN A 18 16.68 -1.43 -13.89
CA ASN A 18 18.06 -1.60 -13.44
C ASN A 18 19.05 -0.71 -14.19
N LYS A 19 18.81 -0.39 -15.47
CA LYS A 19 19.55 0.67 -16.19
C LYS A 19 19.44 1.99 -15.42
N TRP A 20 18.21 2.37 -15.04
CA TRP A 20 17.97 3.56 -14.22
C TRP A 20 18.66 3.45 -12.85
N THR A 21 18.58 2.31 -12.15
CA THR A 21 19.19 2.21 -10.80
C THR A 21 20.71 2.38 -10.83
N VAL A 22 21.39 1.85 -11.86
CA VAL A 22 22.84 2.02 -12.03
C VAL A 22 23.19 3.50 -12.25
N GLN A 23 22.42 4.20 -13.07
CA GLN A 23 22.63 5.64 -13.33
C GLN A 23 22.51 6.49 -12.05
N TYR A 24 21.62 6.12 -11.13
CA TYR A 24 21.37 6.86 -9.88
C TYR A 24 22.03 6.22 -8.65
N ASN A 25 22.94 5.26 -8.84
CA ASN A 25 23.68 4.55 -7.78
C ASN A 25 22.76 3.92 -6.71
N VAL A 26 21.61 3.41 -7.14
CA VAL A 26 20.63 2.69 -6.31
C VAL A 26 20.84 1.19 -6.51
N SER A 27 20.60 0.39 -5.47
CA SER A 27 20.64 -1.06 -5.59
C SER A 27 19.63 -1.57 -6.63
N PRO A 28 20.02 -2.58 -7.44
CA PRO A 28 19.12 -3.16 -8.44
C PRO A 28 17.92 -3.83 -7.77
N LEU A 29 16.80 -3.88 -8.51
CA LEU A 29 15.59 -4.52 -8.03
C LEU A 29 15.68 -6.05 -8.13
N SER A 30 15.09 -6.73 -7.13
CA SER A 30 14.93 -8.18 -7.18
C SER A 30 13.72 -8.58 -8.03
N TRP A 31 13.75 -9.81 -8.55
CA TRP A 31 12.67 -10.39 -9.35
C TRP A 31 11.32 -10.34 -8.63
N ASN A 32 11.29 -10.71 -7.36
CA ASN A 32 10.06 -10.73 -6.56
C ASN A 32 9.42 -9.34 -6.44
N VAL A 33 10.24 -8.29 -6.33
CA VAL A 33 9.72 -6.91 -6.28
C VAL A 33 9.17 -6.50 -7.65
N ALA A 34 9.86 -6.82 -8.75
CA ALA A 34 9.37 -6.55 -10.09
C ALA A 34 8.02 -7.22 -10.38
N VAL A 35 7.87 -8.49 -9.99
CA VAL A 35 6.60 -9.22 -10.15
C VAL A 35 5.45 -8.55 -9.40
N LYS A 36 5.67 -7.98 -8.21
CA LYS A 36 4.61 -7.25 -7.48
C LYS A 36 4.08 -6.05 -8.28
N PHE A 37 4.96 -5.23 -8.86
CA PHE A 37 4.56 -4.08 -9.68
C PHE A 37 3.88 -4.50 -10.99
N LEU A 38 4.33 -5.60 -11.60
CA LEU A 38 3.72 -6.14 -12.81
C LEU A 38 2.35 -6.76 -12.55
N MET A 39 2.21 -7.56 -11.49
CA MET A 39 0.91 -8.07 -11.02
C MET A 39 -0.08 -6.93 -10.84
N ALA A 40 0.38 -5.82 -10.24
CA ALA A 40 -0.44 -4.63 -10.01
C ALA A 40 -0.97 -3.98 -11.31
N ARG A 41 -0.35 -4.26 -12.45
CA ARG A 41 -0.71 -3.69 -13.77
C ARG A 41 -1.01 -4.75 -14.81
N LYS A 42 -1.39 -5.96 -14.37
CA LYS A 42 -1.71 -7.09 -15.26
C LYS A 42 -0.58 -7.38 -16.26
N PHE A 43 0.66 -7.27 -15.81
CA PHE A 43 1.91 -7.43 -16.57
C PHE A 43 2.10 -6.42 -17.71
N ASP A 44 1.45 -5.26 -17.64
CA ASP A 44 1.77 -4.12 -18.51
C ASP A 44 3.06 -3.44 -18.03
N VAL A 45 4.13 -3.58 -18.82
CA VAL A 45 5.48 -3.13 -18.46
C VAL A 45 5.54 -1.61 -18.28
N LEU A 46 4.98 -0.84 -19.21
CA LEU A 46 5.03 0.63 -19.17
C LEU A 46 4.30 1.17 -17.94
N ARG A 47 3.07 0.70 -17.72
CA ARG A 47 2.29 1.12 -16.54
C ARG A 47 2.93 0.66 -15.23
N ALA A 48 3.62 -0.48 -15.22
CA ALA A 48 4.37 -0.94 -14.05
C ALA A 48 5.59 -0.05 -13.76
N ILE A 49 6.29 0.44 -14.79
CA ILE A 49 7.41 1.37 -14.65
C ILE A 49 6.93 2.71 -14.06
N GLU A 50 5.85 3.28 -14.61
CA GLU A 50 5.22 4.49 -14.07
C GLU A 50 4.83 4.30 -12.60
N LEU A 51 4.25 3.15 -12.28
CA LEU A 51 3.87 2.77 -10.92
C LEU A 51 5.08 2.77 -9.98
N PHE A 52 6.19 2.17 -10.40
CA PHE A 52 7.42 2.11 -9.63
C PHE A 52 7.99 3.50 -9.35
N HIS A 53 8.06 4.38 -10.35
CA HIS A 53 8.53 5.75 -10.16
C HIS A 53 7.62 6.54 -9.20
N SER A 54 6.30 6.44 -9.39
CA SER A 54 5.32 7.12 -8.53
C SER A 54 5.38 6.63 -7.07
N TYR A 55 5.52 5.32 -6.89
CA TYR A 55 5.70 4.67 -5.59
C TYR A 55 6.96 5.18 -4.88
N ARG A 56 8.08 5.26 -5.59
CA ARG A 56 9.34 5.76 -5.05
C ARG A 56 9.28 7.24 -4.69
N GLU A 57 8.71 8.05 -5.56
CA GLU A 57 8.59 9.48 -5.32
C GLU A 57 7.72 9.75 -4.10
N THR A 58 6.64 8.99 -3.92
CA THR A 58 5.80 9.10 -2.72
C THR A 58 6.53 8.67 -1.46
N ARG A 59 7.29 7.55 -1.51
CA ARG A 59 8.16 7.16 -0.38
C ARG A 59 9.14 8.26 -0.01
N ARG A 60 9.77 8.89 -1.00
CA ARG A 60 10.72 9.99 -0.78
C ARG A 60 10.04 11.21 -0.18
N LYS A 61 8.90 11.63 -0.75
CA LYS A 61 8.12 12.80 -0.32
C LYS A 61 7.60 12.67 1.11
N GLU A 62 7.15 11.48 1.48
CA GLU A 62 6.62 11.20 2.82
C GLU A 62 7.71 10.77 3.82
N GLY A 63 9.00 10.82 3.45
CA GLY A 63 10.11 10.46 4.34
C GLY A 63 10.14 8.97 4.73
N ILE A 64 9.55 8.11 3.90
CA ILE A 64 9.48 6.66 4.10
C ILE A 64 10.75 6.03 3.52
N VAL A 65 11.88 6.31 4.18
CA VAL A 65 13.21 5.84 3.79
C VAL A 65 13.79 5.05 4.96
N LYS A 66 14.17 3.79 4.72
CA LYS A 66 14.71 2.86 5.74
C LYS A 66 13.80 2.74 6.98
N LEU A 67 12.60 2.18 6.79
CA LEU A 67 11.69 1.86 7.89
C LEU A 67 12.37 0.90 8.88
N LYS A 68 12.40 1.29 10.16
CA LYS A 68 12.94 0.48 11.24
C LYS A 68 11.82 0.14 12.23
N PRO A 69 11.05 -0.94 11.99
CA PRO A 69 9.83 -1.24 12.73
C PRO A 69 10.06 -1.57 14.22
N HIS A 70 11.31 -1.81 14.62
CA HIS A 70 11.69 -2.13 16.00
C HIS A 70 12.20 -0.92 16.79
N GLU A 71 12.40 0.23 16.14
CA GLU A 71 12.86 1.47 16.79
C GLU A 71 11.68 2.41 17.08
N GLU A 72 11.77 3.15 18.19
CA GLU A 72 10.83 4.24 18.49
C GLU A 72 11.07 5.43 17.54
N PRO A 73 10.03 6.20 17.18
CA PRO A 73 8.63 6.09 17.59
C PRO A 73 7.78 5.11 16.74
N LEU A 74 8.36 4.49 15.71
CA LEU A 74 7.63 3.65 14.76
C LEU A 74 7.10 2.37 15.40
N ARG A 75 7.85 1.77 16.31
CA ARG A 75 7.45 0.55 17.03
C ARG A 75 6.17 0.74 17.83
N SER A 76 6.09 1.77 18.67
CA SER A 76 4.88 2.07 19.46
C SER A 76 3.68 2.39 18.56
N GLU A 77 3.92 3.07 17.44
CA GLU A 77 2.88 3.38 16.47
C GLU A 77 2.32 2.10 15.78
N ILE A 78 3.18 1.15 15.39
CA ILE A 78 2.76 -0.16 14.86
C ILE A 78 1.99 -0.95 15.93
N LEU A 79 2.47 -0.95 17.18
CA LEU A 79 1.86 -1.68 18.28
C LEU A 79 0.59 -1.03 18.84
N SER A 80 0.29 0.21 18.45
CA SER A 80 -0.91 0.92 18.89
C SER A 80 -2.21 0.23 18.47
N GLY A 81 -2.17 -0.66 17.48
CA GLY A 81 -3.33 -1.38 16.96
C GLY A 81 -4.28 -0.51 16.14
N LYS A 82 -3.98 0.78 15.95
CA LYS A 82 -4.83 1.68 15.16
C LYS A 82 -4.92 1.25 13.70
N PHE A 83 -3.88 0.59 13.18
CA PHE A 83 -3.91 -0.09 11.89
C PHE A 83 -3.71 -1.59 12.12
N THR A 84 -4.62 -2.40 11.59
CA THR A 84 -4.55 -3.85 11.70
C THR A 84 -4.89 -4.49 10.36
N ILE A 85 -4.12 -5.50 9.96
CA ILE A 85 -4.51 -6.40 8.87
C ILE A 85 -5.25 -7.57 9.51
N LEU A 86 -6.53 -7.75 9.15
CA LEU A 86 -7.33 -8.81 9.72
C LEU A 86 -6.86 -10.17 9.20
N ASN A 87 -6.93 -11.19 10.06
CA ASN A 87 -6.66 -12.57 9.66
C ASN A 87 -7.77 -13.18 8.79
N VAL A 88 -8.88 -12.46 8.62
CA VAL A 88 -9.99 -12.83 7.75
C VAL A 88 -9.93 -12.03 6.44
N ARG A 89 -10.42 -12.65 5.37
CA ARG A 89 -10.54 -12.04 4.05
C ARG A 89 -11.99 -11.74 3.74
N ASP A 90 -12.22 -10.83 2.81
CA ASP A 90 -13.57 -10.60 2.29
C ASP A 90 -14.03 -11.81 1.42
N PRO A 91 -15.31 -11.87 1.02
CA PRO A 91 -15.81 -12.95 0.16
C PRO A 91 -15.11 -13.05 -1.21
N THR A 92 -14.46 -11.99 -1.68
CA THR A 92 -13.67 -12.00 -2.93
C THR A 92 -12.23 -12.47 -2.73
N GLY A 93 -11.82 -12.72 -1.48
CA GLY A 93 -10.48 -13.16 -1.09
C GLY A 93 -9.46 -12.02 -0.91
N ALA A 94 -9.90 -10.76 -0.93
CA ALA A 94 -9.09 -9.58 -0.65
C ALA A 94 -8.74 -9.50 0.85
N SER A 95 -7.53 -9.03 1.13
CA SER A 95 -7.09 -8.79 2.52
C SER A 95 -7.79 -7.55 3.08
N ILE A 96 -8.15 -7.57 4.36
CA ILE A 96 -8.85 -6.45 5.00
C ILE A 96 -7.86 -5.68 5.89
N ALA A 97 -7.62 -4.43 5.55
CA ALA A 97 -6.90 -3.47 6.39
C ALA A 97 -7.92 -2.59 7.14
N LEU A 98 -7.83 -2.54 8.46
CA LEU A 98 -8.69 -1.77 9.33
C LEU A 98 -7.91 -0.61 9.94
N PHE A 99 -8.45 0.61 9.85
CA PHE A 99 -8.03 1.75 10.65
C PHE A 99 -9.08 2.10 11.70
N THR A 100 -8.72 2.03 12.98
CA THR A 100 -9.60 2.33 14.10
C THR A 100 -9.38 3.77 14.57
N ALA A 101 -10.27 4.68 14.14
CA ALA A 101 -10.10 6.12 14.34
C ALA A 101 -10.08 6.53 15.82
N ARG A 102 -10.84 5.85 16.70
CA ARG A 102 -10.83 6.14 18.15
C ARG A 102 -9.46 5.99 18.82
N LEU A 103 -8.56 5.18 18.25
CA LEU A 103 -7.18 4.98 18.74
C LEU A 103 -6.20 6.01 18.17
N HIS A 104 -6.62 6.81 17.19
CA HIS A 104 -5.77 7.83 16.59
C HIS A 104 -5.83 9.11 17.41
N HIS A 105 -4.69 9.52 17.96
CA HIS A 105 -4.56 10.74 18.76
C HIS A 105 -3.53 11.66 18.10
N PRO A 106 -3.95 12.60 17.23
CA PRO A 106 -3.06 13.53 16.51
C PRO A 106 -2.09 14.29 17.41
N HIS A 107 -2.51 14.62 18.64
CA HIS A 107 -1.68 15.33 19.61
C HIS A 107 -0.58 14.48 20.26
N LYS A 108 -0.66 13.14 20.14
CA LYS A 108 0.28 12.19 20.75
C LYS A 108 1.17 11.49 19.72
N SER A 109 0.72 11.37 18.48
CA SER A 109 1.46 10.71 17.40
C SER A 109 1.86 11.73 16.33
N VAL A 110 3.12 11.71 15.91
CA VAL A 110 3.54 12.56 14.79
C VAL A 110 3.04 11.95 13.48
N GLN A 111 2.30 12.73 12.68
CA GLN A 111 1.62 12.28 11.46
C GLN A 111 2.52 11.47 10.49
N HIS A 112 3.80 11.83 10.35
CA HIS A 112 4.72 11.09 9.48
C HIS A 112 5.00 9.66 9.97
N VAL A 113 5.04 9.43 11.28
CA VAL A 113 5.24 8.11 11.90
C VAL A 113 4.01 7.23 11.65
N VAL A 114 2.82 7.82 11.73
CA VAL A 114 1.54 7.15 11.41
C VAL A 114 1.54 6.64 9.97
N LEU A 115 1.99 7.47 9.03
CA LEU A 115 2.11 7.09 7.62
C LEU A 115 3.18 6.01 7.39
N GLN A 116 4.32 6.09 8.09
CA GLN A 116 5.36 5.07 8.04
C GLN A 116 4.85 3.71 8.56
N ALA A 117 4.09 3.70 9.65
CA ALA A 117 3.49 2.50 10.22
C ALA A 117 2.46 1.89 9.27
N LEU A 118 1.56 2.70 8.72
CA LEU A 118 0.59 2.25 7.72
C LEU A 118 1.31 1.66 6.50
N PHE A 119 2.32 2.35 5.99
CA PHE A 119 3.06 1.90 4.83
C PHE A 119 3.72 0.54 5.09
N TYR A 120 4.37 0.40 6.25
CA TYR A 120 5.01 -0.85 6.67
C TYR A 120 4.01 -2.01 6.71
N LEU A 121 2.83 -1.81 7.31
CA LEU A 121 1.79 -2.83 7.42
C LEU A 121 1.20 -3.22 6.06
N LEU A 122 0.98 -2.25 5.18
CA LEU A 122 0.51 -2.51 3.81
C LEU A 122 1.55 -3.26 2.96
N ASP A 123 2.83 -2.88 3.07
CA ASP A 123 3.93 -3.56 2.37
C ASP A 123 3.97 -5.05 2.77
N ARG A 124 3.83 -5.33 4.07
CA ARG A 124 3.72 -6.70 4.60
C ARG A 124 2.45 -7.42 4.17
N ALA A 125 1.32 -6.72 4.06
CA ALA A 125 0.06 -7.33 3.61
C ALA A 125 0.16 -7.84 2.16
N VAL A 126 0.94 -7.15 1.32
CA VAL A 126 1.17 -7.48 -0.09
C VAL A 126 2.28 -8.51 -0.30
N ASP A 127 2.98 -8.94 0.74
CA ASP A 127 3.84 -10.14 0.63
C ASP A 127 3.01 -11.40 0.35
N SER A 128 1.74 -11.44 0.77
CA SER A 128 0.84 -12.56 0.49
C SER A 128 0.40 -12.58 -0.98
N PHE A 129 0.59 -13.74 -1.64
CA PHE A 129 0.16 -13.96 -3.02
C PHE A 129 -1.35 -13.75 -3.21
N GLU A 130 -2.17 -14.15 -2.24
CA GLU A 130 -3.61 -13.95 -2.27
C GLU A 130 -3.98 -12.46 -2.28
N THR A 131 -3.26 -11.64 -1.50
CA THR A 131 -3.45 -10.18 -1.49
C THR A 131 -2.99 -9.54 -2.81
N GLN A 132 -1.90 -10.03 -3.40
CA GLN A 132 -1.46 -9.56 -4.73
C GLN A 132 -2.49 -9.88 -5.82
N ARG A 133 -3.17 -11.03 -5.69
CA ARG A 133 -4.15 -11.50 -6.67
C ARG A 133 -5.53 -10.86 -6.50
N ASN A 134 -6.03 -10.80 -5.28
CA ASN A 134 -7.41 -10.40 -4.98
C ASN A 134 -7.51 -8.93 -4.53
N GLY A 135 -6.39 -8.33 -4.16
CA GLY A 135 -6.31 -6.94 -3.71
C GLY A 135 -6.46 -6.77 -2.21
N LEU A 136 -6.71 -5.52 -1.81
CA LEU A 136 -6.81 -5.09 -0.42
C LEU A 136 -8.03 -4.17 -0.25
N VAL A 137 -8.85 -4.47 0.75
CA VAL A 137 -9.98 -3.63 1.19
C VAL A 137 -9.53 -2.83 2.39
N PHE A 138 -9.73 -1.52 2.35
CA PHE A 138 -9.41 -0.62 3.46
C PHE A 138 -10.69 -0.15 4.15
N ILE A 139 -10.82 -0.44 5.44
CA ILE A 139 -11.95 -0.05 6.29
C ILE A 139 -11.47 1.04 7.26
N TYR A 140 -12.22 2.14 7.31
CA TYR A 140 -11.99 3.24 8.24
C TYR A 140 -13.10 3.22 9.29
N ASP A 141 -12.82 2.62 10.44
CA ASP A 141 -13.74 2.47 11.56
C ASP A 141 -13.79 3.75 12.40
N MET A 142 -14.94 4.43 12.29
CA MET A 142 -15.25 5.66 13.00
C MET A 142 -15.97 5.44 14.32
N CYS A 143 -16.29 4.19 14.67
CA CYS A 143 -17.09 3.89 15.85
C CYS A 143 -16.39 4.38 17.13
N GLY A 144 -17.09 5.21 17.91
CA GLY A 144 -16.56 5.80 19.14
C GLY A 144 -15.43 6.82 18.94
N SER A 145 -15.21 7.30 17.71
CA SER A 145 -14.30 8.42 17.44
C SER A 145 -14.97 9.78 17.68
N ASN A 146 -14.17 10.80 17.99
CA ASN A 146 -14.59 12.18 18.13
C ASN A 146 -13.83 13.07 17.12
N TYR A 147 -14.23 14.35 17.02
CA TYR A 147 -13.59 15.30 16.11
C TYR A 147 -12.08 15.47 16.34
N ALA A 148 -11.60 15.29 17.58
CA ALA A 148 -10.17 15.38 17.90
C ALA A 148 -9.36 14.17 17.39
N ASN A 149 -10.02 13.07 17.01
CA ASN A 149 -9.38 11.93 16.37
C ASN A 149 -9.19 12.12 14.85
N PHE A 150 -9.85 13.10 14.22
CA PHE A 150 -9.87 13.21 12.77
C PHE A 150 -8.78 14.14 12.23
N GLU A 151 -8.00 13.67 11.26
CA GLU A 151 -7.04 14.47 10.51
C GLU A 151 -7.29 14.36 9.00
N LEU A 152 -7.81 15.44 8.41
CA LEU A 152 -8.13 15.49 6.98
C LEU A 152 -6.89 15.21 6.10
N ASP A 153 -5.74 15.77 6.47
CA ASP A 153 -4.51 15.62 5.69
C ASP A 153 -3.93 14.22 5.78
N LEU A 154 -4.09 13.55 6.93
CA LEU A 154 -3.75 12.13 7.05
C LEU A 154 -4.64 11.31 6.10
N GLY A 155 -5.96 11.51 6.12
CA GLY A 155 -6.89 10.81 5.24
C GLY A 155 -6.54 10.96 3.75
N LYS A 156 -6.22 12.18 3.30
CA LYS A 156 -5.77 12.43 1.91
C LYS A 156 -4.49 11.66 1.56
N LYS A 157 -3.50 11.65 2.46
CA LYS A 157 -2.25 10.94 2.26
C LYS A 157 -2.45 9.42 2.24
N VAL A 158 -3.28 8.88 3.13
CA VAL A 158 -3.66 7.46 3.13
C VAL A 158 -4.33 7.07 1.81
N LEU A 159 -5.30 7.86 1.33
CA LEU A 159 -5.95 7.61 0.04
C LEU A 159 -4.98 7.66 -1.13
N ASN A 160 -4.03 8.60 -1.12
CA ASN A 160 -2.99 8.66 -2.14
C ASN A 160 -2.06 7.45 -2.08
N LEU A 161 -1.69 6.99 -0.88
CA LEU A 161 -0.89 5.76 -0.69
C LEU A 161 -1.61 4.52 -1.22
N LEU A 162 -2.92 4.40 -0.97
CA LEU A 162 -3.73 3.27 -1.44
C LEU A 162 -3.86 3.22 -2.97
N LYS A 163 -3.70 4.35 -3.66
CA LYS A 163 -3.74 4.44 -5.13
C LYS A 163 -2.46 3.95 -5.83
N LEU A 164 -1.34 3.80 -5.11
CA LEU A 164 0.01 3.70 -5.70
C LEU A 164 0.52 2.28 -6.01
N PRO A 165 -0.08 1.19 -5.51
CA PRO A 165 0.05 -0.11 -6.20
C PRO A 165 -1.10 -1.11 -5.99
N PHE A 166 -2.05 -0.87 -5.07
CA PHE A 166 -3.01 -1.91 -4.65
C PHE A 166 -4.23 -2.07 -5.59
N SER A 167 -4.37 -1.20 -6.60
CA SER A 167 -5.47 -1.26 -7.56
C SER A 167 -5.13 -2.14 -8.76
N SER A 168 -5.21 -3.45 -8.57
CA SER A 168 -5.06 -4.41 -9.67
C SER A 168 -6.18 -5.42 -9.74
N THR A 169 -7.40 -4.96 -9.49
CA THR A 169 -8.59 -5.67 -9.95
C THR A 169 -9.60 -4.62 -10.39
N ASP A 170 -10.15 -4.88 -11.56
CA ASP A 170 -11.34 -4.29 -12.14
C ASP A 170 -12.13 -3.39 -11.17
N TRP A 171 -12.17 -2.08 -11.43
CA TRP A 171 -13.20 -1.21 -10.86
C TRP A 171 -14.52 -1.58 -11.54
N ARG A 172 -15.05 -2.78 -11.29
CA ARG A 172 -16.44 -3.05 -11.63
C ARG A 172 -17.25 -2.18 -10.69
N ILE A 173 -17.74 -1.07 -11.24
CA ILE A 173 -18.93 -0.39 -10.77
C ILE A 173 -20.09 -1.23 -11.34
N PRO A 174 -20.71 -2.15 -10.58
CA PRO A 174 -22.05 -2.58 -10.93
C PRO A 174 -22.95 -1.40 -10.57
N SER A 175 -23.17 -0.50 -11.54
CA SER A 175 -24.29 0.44 -11.60
C SER A 175 -24.96 0.75 -10.26
N THR A 176 -24.25 1.39 -9.32
CA THR A 176 -24.81 2.01 -8.11
C THR A 176 -23.72 2.92 -7.49
N PRO A 177 -24.04 4.17 -7.12
CA PRO A 177 -23.03 5.11 -6.66
C PRO A 177 -22.81 4.94 -5.15
N LEU A 178 -21.91 4.07 -4.70
CA LEU A 178 -21.66 3.97 -3.26
C LEU A 178 -20.18 3.73 -2.92
N TRP A 179 -19.56 4.82 -2.46
CA TRP A 179 -18.53 4.84 -1.42
C TRP A 179 -19.00 3.93 -0.26
N ARG A 180 -18.38 2.78 -0.03
CA ARG A 180 -18.62 2.01 1.22
C ARG A 180 -17.46 2.22 2.18
N ILE A 181 -17.51 3.34 2.87
CA ILE A 181 -17.02 3.45 4.25
C ILE A 181 -18.11 2.78 5.09
N TYR A 182 -17.85 1.62 5.69
CA TYR A 182 -18.73 1.16 6.76
C TYR A 182 -18.42 2.01 7.99
N SER A 183 -19.19 3.08 8.18
CA SER A 183 -19.46 3.57 9.53
C SER A 183 -20.43 2.56 10.13
N ILE A 184 -19.96 1.78 11.10
CA ILE A 184 -20.87 1.19 12.08
C ILE A 184 -21.00 2.21 13.19
#